data_AF-H5TS13-F1
#
_entry.id   AF-H5TS13-F1
#
_cell.length_a   1.000
_cell.length_b   1.000
_cell.length_c   1.000
_cell.angle_alpha   90.00
_cell.angle_beta   90.00
_cell.angle_gamma   90.00
#
_symmetry.space_group_name_H-M   'P 1'
#
loop_
_entity.id
_entity.type
_entity.pdbx_description
1 polymer ?
#
loop_
_entity_poly.entity_id
_entity_poly.type
_entity_poly.pdbx_seq_one_letter_code
_entity_poly.pdbx_strand_id
1 'polypeptide(L)'
;MSDTVDELLQQLDAAQQRLDAAQRVRDLRWAQHRATNDGIAESMRAIELAATTTQRRKLTRLHVAAEHTALAEYDTRRTRWGDNVTGALRALPCGADPTLTTLFITHKIMGSYRFYPDRPDTPRTVTLLRHIRTDGAISRSRRRFRVPADQPLTSLADAVTALHTLHPERLRAFADDITDTLIAALPVAANADSCP
;
A
#
# COMPACT_ATOMS: atom_id res chain seq x y z
N MET A 1 9.34 16.70 -52.96
CA MET A 1 8.67 17.27 -51.76
C MET A 1 7.55 16.37 -51.22
N SER A 2 6.85 15.57 -52.05
CA SER A 2 5.88 14.56 -51.58
C SER A 2 6.54 13.46 -50.73
N ASP A 3 7.66 12.91 -51.21
CA ASP A 3 8.32 11.76 -50.58
C ASP A 3 8.75 12.01 -49.12
N THR A 4 9.20 13.24 -48.81
CA THR A 4 9.61 13.62 -47.45
C THR A 4 8.42 13.73 -46.49
N VAL A 5 7.25 14.14 -46.98
CA VAL A 5 6.03 14.21 -46.16
C VAL A 5 5.51 12.81 -45.88
N ASP A 6 5.52 11.94 -46.89
CA ASP A 6 5.09 10.54 -46.75
C ASP A 6 6.02 9.76 -45.80
N GLU A 7 7.34 9.97 -45.87
CA GLU A 7 8.31 9.42 -44.92
C GLU A 7 8.06 9.90 -43.49
N LEU A 8 7.78 11.20 -43.28
CA LEU A 8 7.50 11.74 -41.95
C LEU A 8 6.19 11.21 -41.37
N LEU A 9 5.16 11.02 -42.20
CA LEU A 9 3.89 10.40 -41.79
C LEU A 9 4.10 8.93 -41.39
N GLN A 10 4.90 8.17 -42.14
CA GLN A 10 5.26 6.80 -41.77
C GLN A 10 6.06 6.74 -40.47
N GLN A 11 7.00 7.67 -40.26
CA GLN A 11 7.76 7.75 -39.01
C GLN A 11 6.87 8.10 -37.82
N LEU A 12 5.89 9.00 -38.00
CA LEU A 12 4.93 9.36 -36.97
C LEU A 12 4.05 8.16 -36.58
N ASP A 13 3.50 7.44 -37.56
CA ASP A 13 2.69 6.25 -37.30
C ASP A 13 3.51 5.16 -36.58
N ALA A 14 4.73 4.89 -37.06
CA ALA A 14 5.63 3.93 -36.40
C ALA A 14 6.02 4.36 -34.96
N ALA A 15 6.12 5.67 -34.69
CA ALA A 15 6.38 6.19 -33.36
C ALA A 15 5.16 6.07 -32.44
N GLN A 16 3.96 6.34 -32.95
CA GLN A 16 2.69 6.18 -32.24
C GLN A 16 2.45 4.72 -31.85
N GLN A 17 2.67 3.78 -32.77
CA GLN A 17 2.54 2.35 -32.49
C GLN A 17 3.53 1.88 -31.39
N ARG A 18 4.77 2.38 -31.42
CA ARG A 18 5.78 2.11 -30.36
C ARG A 18 5.36 2.68 -29.01
N LEU A 19 4.82 3.90 -29.00
CA LEU A 19 4.32 4.53 -27.78
C LEU A 19 3.16 3.72 -27.18
N ASP A 20 2.19 3.31 -28.00
CA ASP A 20 1.04 2.52 -27.55
C ASP A 20 1.46 1.14 -27.00
N ALA A 21 2.39 0.47 -27.69
CA ALA A 21 2.95 -0.79 -27.20
C ALA A 21 3.65 -0.61 -25.84
N ALA A 22 4.49 0.43 -25.71
CA ALA A 22 5.17 0.73 -24.46
C ALA A 22 4.20 1.08 -23.32
N GLN A 23 3.13 1.83 -23.62
CA GLN A 23 2.08 2.15 -22.66
C GLN A 23 1.34 0.89 -22.19
N ARG A 24 0.98 -0.02 -23.10
CA ARG A 24 0.36 -1.31 -22.74
C ARG A 24 1.24 -2.14 -21.81
N VAL A 25 2.54 -2.27 -22.13
CA VAL A 25 3.50 -3.00 -21.30
C VAL A 25 3.64 -2.34 -19.92
N ARG A 26 3.74 -1.01 -19.88
CA ARG A 26 3.79 -0.25 -18.63
C ARG A 26 2.54 -0.53 -17.80
N ASP A 27 1.35 -0.41 -18.40
CA ASP A 27 0.08 -0.53 -17.69
C ASP A 27 -0.12 -1.95 -17.14
N LEU A 28 0.31 -2.98 -17.89
CA LEU A 28 0.36 -4.37 -17.42
C LEU A 28 1.28 -4.55 -16.21
N ARG A 29 2.51 -4.03 -16.27
CA ARG A 29 3.47 -4.08 -15.16
C ARG A 29 2.94 -3.34 -13.93
N TRP A 30 2.29 -2.21 -14.13
CA TRP A 30 1.65 -1.45 -13.05
C TRP A 30 0.48 -2.21 -12.43
N ALA A 31 -0.34 -2.89 -13.22
CA ALA A 31 -1.41 -3.74 -12.70
C ALA A 31 -0.87 -4.87 -11.82
N GLN A 32 0.17 -5.57 -12.29
CA GLN A 32 0.86 -6.62 -11.53
C GLN A 32 1.47 -6.08 -10.23
N HIS A 33 2.15 -4.93 -10.30
CA HIS A 33 2.75 -4.30 -9.12
C HIS A 33 1.70 -3.92 -8.08
N ARG A 34 0.56 -3.33 -8.49
CA ARG A 34 -0.52 -2.94 -7.55
C ARG A 34 -1.11 -4.09 -6.75
N ALA A 35 -1.04 -5.33 -7.26
CA ALA A 35 -1.48 -6.53 -6.54
C ALA A 35 -0.45 -7.07 -5.52
N THR A 36 0.66 -6.36 -5.30
CA THR A 36 1.67 -6.70 -4.27
C THR A 36 1.46 -5.91 -2.97
N ASN A 37 2.06 -6.36 -1.85
CA ASN A 37 1.98 -5.66 -0.56
C ASN A 37 2.38 -4.18 -0.67
N ASP A 38 3.42 -3.90 -1.46
CA ASP A 38 3.94 -2.54 -1.61
C ASP A 38 3.03 -1.75 -2.55
N GLY A 39 2.68 -2.33 -3.71
CA GLY A 39 1.87 -1.64 -4.70
C GLY A 39 0.43 -1.34 -4.27
N ILE A 40 -0.20 -2.17 -3.45
CA ILE A 40 -1.54 -1.88 -2.92
C ILE A 40 -1.48 -0.70 -1.93
N ALA A 41 -0.42 -0.64 -1.12
CA ALA A 41 -0.19 0.40 -0.12
C ALA A 41 0.16 1.74 -0.81
N GLU A 42 1.03 1.71 -1.82
CA GLU A 42 1.32 2.84 -2.70
C GLU A 42 0.07 3.32 -3.46
N SER A 43 -0.76 2.39 -3.93
CA SER A 43 -2.01 2.72 -4.62
C SER A 43 -3.01 3.43 -3.70
N MET A 44 -3.12 3.02 -2.44
CA MET A 44 -3.96 3.73 -1.46
C MET A 44 -3.40 5.13 -1.19
N ARG A 45 -2.08 5.24 -0.98
CA ARG A 45 -1.42 6.54 -0.80
C ARG A 45 -1.65 7.48 -1.98
N ALA A 46 -1.64 6.97 -3.20
CA ALA A 46 -1.92 7.75 -4.40
C ALA A 46 -3.37 8.28 -4.42
N ILE A 47 -4.35 7.52 -3.93
CA ILE A 47 -5.75 7.95 -3.80
C ILE A 47 -5.86 9.12 -2.80
N GLU A 48 -5.21 8.98 -1.65
CA GLU A 48 -5.23 10.01 -0.59
C GLU A 48 -4.57 11.31 -1.03
N LEU A 49 -3.50 11.22 -1.83
CA LEU A 49 -2.79 12.39 -2.38
C LEU A 49 -3.40 12.92 -3.70
N ALA A 50 -4.51 12.35 -4.17
CA ALA A 50 -5.11 12.79 -5.43
C ALA A 50 -5.63 14.23 -5.32
N ALA A 51 -5.12 15.10 -6.19
CA ALA A 51 -5.41 16.54 -6.18
C ALA A 51 -6.83 16.86 -6.70
N THR A 52 -7.40 15.99 -7.53
CA THR A 52 -8.73 16.21 -8.13
C THR A 52 -9.64 15.01 -7.93
N THR A 53 -10.95 15.26 -7.92
CA THR A 53 -11.98 14.21 -7.84
C THR A 53 -11.88 13.24 -9.03
N THR A 54 -11.58 13.73 -10.23
CA THR A 54 -11.40 12.90 -11.43
C THR A 54 -10.22 11.95 -11.28
N GLN A 55 -9.07 12.47 -10.81
CA GLN A 55 -7.90 11.66 -10.53
C GLN A 55 -8.19 10.63 -9.43
N ARG A 56 -8.84 11.05 -8.34
CA ARG A 56 -9.22 10.16 -7.24
C ARG A 56 -10.08 9.01 -7.73
N ARG A 57 -11.15 9.30 -8.48
CA ARG A 57 -12.05 8.28 -9.07
C ARG A 57 -11.28 7.29 -9.95
N LYS A 58 -10.36 7.77 -10.80
CA LYS A 58 -9.52 6.91 -11.64
C LYS A 58 -8.64 5.99 -10.78
N LEU A 59 -7.94 6.55 -9.79
CA LEU A 59 -7.06 5.78 -8.90
C LEU A 59 -7.82 4.77 -8.05
N THR A 60 -9.00 5.14 -7.53
CA THR A 60 -9.88 4.21 -6.79
C THR A 60 -10.30 3.03 -7.64
N ARG A 61 -10.69 3.22 -8.91
CA ARG A 61 -11.03 2.11 -9.81
C ARG A 61 -9.84 1.16 -9.99
N LEU A 62 -8.65 1.70 -10.20
CA LEU A 62 -7.42 0.90 -10.37
C LEU A 62 -7.05 0.15 -9.08
N HIS A 63 -7.28 0.76 -7.92
CA HIS A 63 -7.03 0.14 -6.62
C HIS A 63 -7.99 -1.01 -6.34
N VAL A 64 -9.29 -0.80 -6.55
CA VAL A 64 -10.32 -1.84 -6.39
C VAL A 64 -10.04 -3.03 -7.33
N ALA A 65 -9.66 -2.76 -8.58
CA ALA A 65 -9.24 -3.82 -9.50
C ALA A 65 -8.03 -4.62 -8.99
N ALA A 66 -7.08 -3.97 -8.31
CA ALA A 66 -5.95 -4.63 -7.67
C ALA A 66 -6.36 -5.47 -6.45
N GLU A 67 -7.30 -4.98 -5.61
CA GLU A 67 -7.86 -5.77 -4.50
C GLU A 67 -8.55 -7.05 -5.02
N HIS A 68 -9.37 -6.94 -6.07
CA HIS A 68 -10.01 -8.09 -6.70
C HIS A 68 -8.99 -9.08 -7.28
N THR A 69 -7.93 -8.58 -7.92
CA THR A 69 -6.86 -9.42 -8.46
C THR A 69 -6.15 -10.17 -7.33
N ALA A 70 -5.86 -9.50 -6.21
CA ALA A 70 -5.22 -10.12 -5.06
C ALA A 70 -6.12 -11.15 -4.36
N LEU A 71 -7.44 -10.92 -4.33
CA LEU A 71 -8.41 -11.89 -3.82
C LEU A 71 -8.51 -13.13 -4.71
N ALA A 72 -8.63 -12.95 -6.03
CA ALA A 72 -8.68 -14.08 -6.98
C ALA A 72 -7.40 -14.92 -6.94
N GLU A 73 -6.25 -14.26 -6.76
CA GLU A 73 -4.96 -14.93 -6.55
C GLU A 73 -4.97 -15.75 -5.25
N TYR A 74 -5.47 -15.20 -4.14
CA TYR A 74 -5.66 -15.94 -2.90
C TYR A 74 -6.55 -17.18 -3.08
N ASP A 75 -7.70 -17.05 -3.73
CA ASP A 75 -8.64 -18.16 -3.95
C ASP A 75 -8.03 -19.26 -4.83
N THR A 76 -7.26 -18.87 -5.85
CA THR A 76 -6.51 -19.81 -6.70
C THR A 76 -5.48 -20.59 -5.89
N ARG A 77 -4.71 -19.88 -5.05
CA ARG A 77 -3.70 -20.49 -4.18
C ARG A 77 -4.34 -21.42 -3.16
N ARG A 78 -5.42 -20.99 -2.52
CA ARG A 78 -6.19 -21.77 -1.55
C ARG A 78 -6.72 -23.06 -2.19
N THR A 79 -7.28 -22.97 -3.38
CA THR A 79 -7.78 -24.16 -4.11
C THR A 79 -6.66 -25.15 -4.41
N ARG A 80 -5.46 -24.66 -4.72
CA ARG A 80 -4.31 -25.49 -5.08
C ARG A 80 -3.56 -26.08 -3.88
N TRP A 81 -3.44 -25.33 -2.79
CA TRP A 81 -2.55 -25.64 -1.65
C TRP A 81 -3.27 -25.70 -0.29
N GLY A 82 -4.59 -25.59 -0.28
CA GLY A 82 -5.42 -25.65 0.92
C GLY A 82 -5.24 -24.45 1.85
N ASP A 83 -5.47 -24.69 3.14
CA ASP A 83 -5.57 -23.64 4.16
C ASP A 83 -4.22 -23.02 4.58
N ASN A 84 -3.09 -23.56 4.11
CA ASN A 84 -1.75 -23.10 4.48
C ASN A 84 -1.24 -21.90 3.65
N VAL A 85 -2.10 -21.29 2.82
CA VAL A 85 -1.73 -20.15 1.97
C VAL A 85 -1.85 -18.83 2.71
N THR A 86 -1.01 -17.85 2.37
CA THR A 86 -1.11 -16.50 2.94
C THR A 86 -2.33 -15.76 2.41
N GLY A 87 -3.03 -15.06 3.30
CA GLY A 87 -4.31 -14.41 3.05
C GLY A 87 -4.34 -13.41 1.89
N ALA A 88 -5.56 -13.03 1.49
CA ALA A 88 -5.84 -11.97 0.53
C ALA A 88 -5.28 -10.62 1.01
N LEU A 89 -4.97 -9.72 0.09
CA LEU A 89 -4.27 -8.48 0.39
C LEU A 89 -5.24 -7.28 0.44
N ARG A 90 -5.01 -6.39 1.39
CA ARG A 90 -5.71 -5.09 1.48
C ARG A 90 -4.74 -3.98 1.92
N ALA A 91 -4.97 -2.76 1.45
CA ALA A 91 -4.21 -1.59 1.91
C ALA A 91 -4.78 -1.02 3.22
N LEU A 92 -3.92 -0.35 3.98
CA LEU A 92 -4.31 0.44 5.14
C LEU A 92 -4.40 1.91 4.75
N PRO A 93 -5.59 2.54 4.77
CA PRO A 93 -5.70 4.00 4.64
C PRO A 93 -5.10 4.68 5.87
N CYS A 94 -4.72 5.95 5.78
CA CYS A 94 -4.10 6.71 6.87
C CYS A 94 -4.87 6.65 8.19
N GLY A 95 -6.19 6.79 8.12
CA GLY A 95 -7.07 6.97 9.28
C GLY A 95 -7.51 8.43 9.44
N ALA A 96 -8.24 8.70 10.52
CA ALA A 96 -8.82 10.02 10.79
C ALA A 96 -7.89 10.96 11.57
N ASP A 97 -6.84 10.44 12.21
CA ASP A 97 -5.90 11.23 13.00
C ASP A 97 -5.06 12.15 12.09
N PRO A 98 -5.20 13.48 12.18
CA PRO A 98 -4.50 14.41 11.29
C PRO A 98 -2.98 14.44 11.53
N THR A 99 -2.54 14.27 12.78
CA THR A 99 -1.12 14.28 13.17
C THR A 99 -0.41 13.08 12.58
N LEU A 100 -0.96 11.88 12.81
CA LEU A 100 -0.43 10.64 12.23
C LEU A 100 -0.53 10.65 10.72
N THR A 101 -1.63 11.16 10.14
CA THR A 101 -1.76 11.31 8.69
C THR A 101 -0.64 12.18 8.09
N THR A 102 -0.37 13.32 8.72
CA THR A 102 0.71 14.22 8.30
C THR A 102 2.07 13.53 8.37
N LEU A 103 2.35 12.81 9.46
CA LEU A 103 3.60 12.03 9.60
C LEU A 103 3.72 10.94 8.55
N PHE A 104 2.66 10.18 8.30
CA PHE A 104 2.67 9.11 7.30
C PHE A 104 2.88 9.65 5.89
N ILE A 105 2.30 10.81 5.54
CA ILE A 105 2.50 11.47 4.24
C ILE A 105 3.91 12.05 4.12
N THR A 106 4.40 12.69 5.17
CA THR A 106 5.71 13.37 5.21
C THR A 106 6.83 12.34 5.09
N HIS A 107 6.77 11.29 5.91
CA HIS A 107 7.79 10.24 5.94
C HIS A 107 7.49 9.06 5.02
N LYS A 108 6.48 9.17 4.14
CA LYS A 108 6.09 8.15 3.14
C LYS A 108 5.90 6.77 3.76
N ILE A 109 5.23 6.71 4.91
CA ILE A 109 4.85 5.48 5.58
C ILE A 109 3.52 5.01 5.01
N MET A 110 3.48 3.75 4.63
CA MET A 110 2.35 3.09 4.01
C MET A 110 2.21 1.70 4.63
N GLY A 111 1.01 1.15 4.58
CA GLY A 111 0.74 -0.17 5.13
C GLY A 111 -0.19 -0.97 4.25
N SER A 112 -0.01 -2.28 4.31
CA SER A 112 -0.96 -3.27 3.82
C SER A 112 -1.05 -4.42 4.81
N TYR A 113 -2.09 -5.21 4.71
CA TYR A 113 -2.24 -6.40 5.52
C TYR A 113 -2.83 -7.54 4.73
N ARG A 114 -2.57 -8.76 5.22
CA ARG A 114 -3.20 -9.97 4.72
C ARG A 114 -4.32 -10.40 5.63
N PHE A 115 -5.48 -10.69 5.05
CA PHE A 115 -6.68 -11.16 5.75
C PHE A 115 -7.19 -12.47 5.14
N TYR A 116 -7.97 -13.22 5.92
CA TYR A 116 -8.49 -14.53 5.54
C TYR A 116 -10.01 -14.45 5.54
N PRO A 117 -10.66 -14.21 4.39
CA PRO A 117 -12.11 -14.07 4.30
C PRO A 117 -12.89 -15.25 4.92
N ASP A 118 -12.32 -16.45 4.79
CA ASP A 118 -12.82 -17.74 5.25
C ASP A 118 -12.47 -18.08 6.71
N ARG A 119 -11.51 -17.37 7.31
CA ARG A 119 -11.00 -17.64 8.66
C ARG A 119 -10.72 -16.32 9.40
N PRO A 120 -11.76 -15.56 9.74
CA PRO A 120 -11.62 -14.20 10.26
C PRO A 120 -10.79 -14.13 11.55
N ASP A 121 -10.78 -15.18 12.37
CA ASP A 121 -10.04 -15.24 13.63
C ASP A 121 -8.53 -15.55 13.46
N THR A 122 -8.05 -15.67 12.23
CA THR A 122 -6.63 -15.92 11.96
C THR A 122 -5.82 -14.65 12.14
N PRO A 123 -4.69 -14.69 12.88
CA PRO A 123 -3.78 -13.56 12.98
C PRO A 123 -3.36 -13.02 11.61
N ARG A 124 -3.44 -11.71 11.46
CA ARG A 124 -3.17 -11.01 10.20
C ARG A 124 -1.72 -10.63 10.12
N THR A 125 -1.17 -10.63 8.91
CA THR A 125 0.19 -10.13 8.66
C THR A 125 0.11 -8.71 8.14
N VAL A 126 0.56 -7.74 8.92
CA VAL A 126 0.69 -6.33 8.50
C VAL A 126 2.09 -6.12 7.93
N THR A 127 2.17 -5.49 6.77
CA THR A 127 3.44 -5.04 6.17
C THR A 127 3.47 -3.52 6.22
N LEU A 128 4.46 -2.96 6.91
CA LEU A 128 4.77 -1.53 6.84
C LEU A 128 5.87 -1.30 5.80
N LEU A 129 5.69 -0.25 5.01
CA LEU A 129 6.61 0.21 3.99
C LEU A 129 6.91 1.68 4.24
N ARG A 130 8.19 2.06 4.15
CA ARG A 130 8.65 3.45 4.20
C ARG A 130 9.60 3.72 3.05
N HIS A 131 9.37 4.80 2.30
CA HIS A 131 10.32 5.30 1.33
C HIS A 131 11.24 6.31 2.02
N ILE A 132 12.54 6.02 2.03
CA ILE A 132 13.57 6.86 2.65
C ILE A 132 14.35 7.49 1.50
N ARG A 133 14.51 8.82 1.55
CA ARG A 133 15.29 9.55 0.56
C ARG A 133 16.59 10.02 1.20
N THR A 134 17.71 9.53 0.69
CA THR A 134 19.06 9.87 1.16
C THR A 134 19.90 10.21 -0.06
N ASP A 135 20.48 11.41 -0.09
CA ASP A 135 21.39 11.87 -1.15
C ASP A 135 20.87 11.69 -2.58
N GLY A 136 19.57 11.95 -2.78
CA GLY A 136 18.89 11.83 -4.07
C GLY A 136 18.46 10.41 -4.44
N ALA A 137 18.97 9.37 -3.77
CA ALA A 137 18.52 7.99 -3.92
C ALA A 137 17.26 7.71 -3.08
N ILE A 138 16.38 6.86 -3.59
CA ILE A 138 15.20 6.38 -2.86
C ILE A 138 15.49 4.94 -2.43
N SER A 139 15.61 4.71 -1.12
CA SER A 139 15.64 3.38 -0.52
C SER A 139 14.27 3.03 0.07
N ARG A 140 14.02 1.73 0.26
CA ARG A 140 12.76 1.21 0.80
C ARG A 140 13.03 0.41 2.07
N SER A 141 12.46 0.83 3.19
CA SER A 141 12.43 0.04 4.42
C SER A 141 11.09 -0.70 4.51
N ARG A 142 11.15 -2.01 4.71
CA ARG A 142 9.96 -2.87 4.80
C ARG A 142 10.05 -3.78 6.01
N ARG A 143 9.01 -3.81 6.83
CA ARG A 143 8.88 -4.78 7.94
C ARG A 143 7.51 -5.44 7.96
N ARG A 144 7.49 -6.71 8.37
CA ARG A 144 6.28 -7.51 8.52
C ARG A 144 6.02 -7.82 9.98
N PHE A 145 4.77 -7.70 10.39
CA PHE A 145 4.31 -7.86 11.76
C PHE A 145 3.12 -8.81 11.79
N ARG A 146 3.03 -9.59 12.87
CA ARG A 146 1.87 -10.45 13.13
C ARG A 146 0.98 -9.74 14.13
N VAL A 147 -0.27 -9.51 13.76
CA VAL A 147 -1.26 -8.85 14.59
C VAL A 147 -2.39 -9.83 14.88
N PRO A 148 -2.83 -9.98 16.14
CA PRO A 148 -4.03 -10.72 16.52
C PRO A 148 -5.26 -10.34 15.68
N ALA A 149 -6.22 -11.25 15.58
CA ALA A 149 -7.40 -11.07 14.72
C ALA A 149 -8.45 -10.09 15.30
N ASP A 150 -8.51 -10.00 16.62
CA ASP A 150 -9.35 -9.10 17.41
C ASP A 150 -8.98 -7.62 17.28
N GLN A 151 -7.76 -7.31 16.81
CA GLN A 151 -7.33 -5.92 16.70
C GLN A 151 -8.02 -5.17 15.55
N PRO A 152 -8.59 -3.97 15.75
CA PRO A 152 -9.12 -3.21 14.63
C PRO A 152 -7.97 -2.78 13.71
N LEU A 153 -8.00 -3.20 12.44
CA LEU A 153 -7.04 -2.78 11.41
C LEU A 153 -7.79 -2.02 10.31
N THR A 154 -8.54 -0.98 10.70
CA THR A 154 -9.31 -0.16 9.76
C THR A 154 -8.45 0.90 9.09
N SER A 155 -7.36 1.28 9.77
CA SER A 155 -6.41 2.28 9.27
C SER A 155 -4.96 1.95 9.64
N LEU A 156 -4.04 2.69 9.03
CA LEU A 156 -2.62 2.69 9.32
C LEU A 156 -2.35 3.24 10.72
N ALA A 157 -3.13 4.23 11.17
CA ALA A 157 -3.07 4.73 12.55
C ALA A 157 -3.38 3.63 13.56
N ASP A 158 -4.46 2.84 13.34
CA ASP A 158 -4.79 1.71 14.21
C ASP A 158 -3.68 0.66 14.20
N ALA A 159 -3.17 0.35 13.01
CA ALA A 159 -2.12 -0.64 12.83
C ALA A 159 -0.84 -0.22 13.56
N VAL A 160 -0.36 1.02 13.39
CA VAL A 160 0.85 1.50 14.04
C VAL A 160 0.67 1.55 15.56
N THR A 161 -0.50 1.99 16.04
CA THR A 161 -0.83 1.97 17.48
C THR A 161 -0.78 0.55 18.05
N ALA A 162 -1.43 -0.41 17.39
CA ALA A 162 -1.38 -1.82 17.81
C ALA A 162 0.03 -2.39 17.78
N LEU A 163 0.82 -2.05 16.76
CA LEU A 163 2.21 -2.50 16.62
C LEU A 163 3.13 -1.88 17.67
N HIS A 164 2.84 -0.68 18.15
CA HIS A 164 3.58 -0.08 19.25
C HIS A 164 3.40 -0.87 20.54
N THR A 165 2.18 -1.33 20.83
CA THR A 165 1.89 -2.19 21.99
C THR A 165 2.47 -3.60 21.83
N LEU A 166 2.28 -4.23 20.67
CA LEU A 166 2.62 -5.63 20.45
C LEU A 166 4.10 -5.88 20.10
N HIS A 167 4.72 -4.94 19.39
CA HIS A 167 6.07 -5.09 18.82
C HIS A 167 6.90 -3.79 18.93
N PRO A 168 7.02 -3.18 20.12
CA PRO A 168 7.59 -1.84 20.29
C PRO A 168 8.99 -1.71 19.66
N GLU A 169 9.91 -2.64 19.97
CA GLU A 169 11.28 -2.60 19.46
C GLU A 169 11.36 -2.76 17.94
N ARG A 170 10.47 -3.57 17.35
CA ARG A 170 10.46 -3.80 15.91
C ARG A 170 9.86 -2.61 15.17
N LEU A 171 8.92 -1.90 15.79
CA LEU A 171 8.38 -0.66 15.27
C LEU A 171 9.40 0.48 15.35
N ARG A 172 10.12 0.60 16.49
CA ARG A 172 11.25 1.53 16.63
C ARG A 172 12.30 1.31 15.53
N ALA A 173 12.73 0.06 15.33
CA ALA A 173 13.70 -0.27 14.28
C ALA A 173 13.16 -0.10 12.84
N PHE A 174 11.85 0.09 12.64
CA PHE A 174 11.27 0.46 11.35
C PHE A 174 11.26 1.98 11.14
N ALA A 175 10.90 2.71 12.20
CA ALA A 175 10.82 4.17 12.20
C ALA A 175 12.21 4.82 12.20
N ASP A 176 13.19 4.18 12.83
CA ASP A 176 14.59 4.59 12.89
C ASP A 176 14.75 6.08 13.23
N ASP A 177 15.11 6.92 12.26
CA ASP A 177 15.32 8.37 12.38
C ASP A 177 14.08 9.20 12.80
N ILE A 178 12.88 8.63 12.73
CA ILE A 178 11.63 9.34 13.11
C ILE A 178 10.93 8.71 14.31
N THR A 179 11.60 7.80 15.02
CA THR A 179 11.00 7.00 16.09
C THR A 179 10.34 7.84 17.16
N ASP A 180 11.03 8.85 17.69
CA ASP A 180 10.53 9.68 18.78
C ASP A 180 9.30 10.48 18.36
N THR A 181 9.36 11.09 17.17
CA THR A 181 8.23 11.82 16.58
C THR A 181 7.03 10.91 16.35
N LEU A 182 7.26 9.69 15.84
CA LEU A 182 6.19 8.74 15.60
C LEU A 182 5.53 8.31 16.92
N ILE A 183 6.33 7.93 17.92
CA ILE A 183 5.82 7.45 19.21
C ILE A 183 5.09 8.56 19.97
N ALA A 184 5.63 9.79 19.96
CA ALA A 184 4.99 10.93 20.61
C ALA A 184 3.63 11.29 20.00
N ALA A 185 3.41 10.95 18.72
CA ALA A 185 2.14 11.17 18.04
C ALA A 185 1.13 10.03 18.22
N LEU A 186 1.52 8.89 18.81
CA LEU A 186 0.57 7.81 19.05
C LEU A 186 -0.37 8.18 20.20
N PRO A 187 -1.65 7.80 20.09
CA PRO A 187 -2.59 7.99 21.17
C PRO A 187 -2.07 7.23 22.40
N VAL A 188 -1.96 7.93 23.53
CA VAL A 188 -1.72 7.29 24.82
C VAL A 188 -2.94 6.38 25.04
N ALA A 189 -2.70 5.08 25.24
CA ALA A 189 -3.77 4.17 25.61
C ALA A 189 -4.46 4.76 26.84
N ALA A 190 -5.71 5.21 26.68
CA ALA A 190 -6.51 5.59 27.84
C ALA A 190 -6.59 4.33 28.70
N ASN A 191 -5.93 4.36 29.86
CA ASN A 191 -6.02 3.28 30.82
C ASN A 191 -7.51 3.00 31.07
N ALA A 192 -7.95 1.79 30.73
CA ALA A 192 -9.30 1.31 31.01
C ALA A 192 -9.52 1.06 32.52
N ASP A 193 -8.83 1.79 33.40
CA ASP A 193 -8.90 1.72 34.86
C ASP A 193 -9.64 2.94 35.43
N SER A 194 -10.80 3.24 34.87
CA SER A 194 -11.78 4.10 35.55
C SER A 194 -13.20 3.66 35.23
N CYS A 195 -13.56 2.48 35.75
CA CYS A 195 -14.94 2.21 36.14
C CYS A 195 -14.99 2.22 37.68
N PRO A 196 -15.86 3.03 38.30
CA PRO A 196 -16.03 3.08 39.75
C PRO A 196 -16.62 1.78 40.33
#